data_AF-A0A5K0YNH8-F1
#
_entry.id   AF-A0A5K0YNH8-F1
#
_cell.length_a   1.000
_cell.length_b   1.000
_cell.length_c   1.000
_cell.angle_alpha   90.00
_cell.angle_beta   90.00
_cell.angle_gamma   90.00
#
_symmetry.space_group_name_H-M   'P 1'
#
loop_
_entity.id
_entity.type
_entity.pdbx_description
1 polymer ?
#
loop_
_entity_poly.entity_id
_entity_poly.type
_entity_poly.pdbx_seq_one_letter_code
_entity_poly.pdbx_strand_id
1 'polypeptide(L)'
;MLGLQPSVKRFMFYQQSCFAGGMVLRLAKDLAENNKGARVLVINSELIDHLDSLVGHALFGDGAAALIVGADLVPTIEKPIFMIVGTRQDHLPDTGEAIGVHLREGGLSYHIGPEAPGLIAGVLENILAEAFYPLGVSDWNSIFWVMHLGGPAILNQVEEKFSASRHVLSEYGHMSSASVLFIMDEMTRRSKEGGHATTGEGLDYGVLFAIGPGITIETVVL
;
A
#
# COMPACT_ATOMS: atom_id res chain seq x y z
N MET A 1 -17.11 -18.56 -7.75
CA MET A 1 -15.77 -18.71 -8.36
C MET A 1 -15.69 -17.79 -9.57
N LEU A 2 -14.54 -17.14 -9.80
CA LEU A 2 -14.33 -16.18 -10.89
C LEU A 2 -14.22 -16.81 -12.30
N GLY A 3 -14.26 -18.15 -12.41
CA GLY A 3 -14.23 -18.84 -13.72
C GLY A 3 -12.93 -18.64 -14.51
N LEU A 4 -11.81 -18.32 -13.84
CA LEU A 4 -10.51 -18.11 -14.48
C LEU A 4 -10.01 -19.40 -15.16
N GLN A 5 -9.17 -19.23 -16.19
CA GLN A 5 -8.52 -20.33 -16.87
C GLN A 5 -7.75 -21.22 -15.88
N PRO A 6 -7.87 -22.56 -15.94
CA PRO A 6 -7.18 -23.47 -15.02
C PRO A 6 -5.65 -23.34 -15.04
N SER A 7 -5.09 -22.82 -16.14
CA SER A 7 -3.66 -22.59 -16.32
C SER A 7 -3.13 -21.30 -15.68
N VAL A 8 -3.96 -20.56 -14.94
CA VAL A 8 -3.53 -19.33 -14.25
C VAL A 8 -2.42 -19.64 -13.24
N LYS A 9 -1.31 -18.90 -13.34
CA LYS A 9 -0.21 -18.97 -12.36
C LYS A 9 -0.66 -18.24 -11.09
N ARG A 10 -0.63 -18.93 -9.94
CA ARG A 10 -1.14 -18.41 -8.67
C ARG A 10 -0.02 -18.34 -7.64
N PHE A 11 0.04 -17.21 -6.95
CA PHE A 11 0.94 -16.98 -5.82
C PHE A 11 0.08 -16.61 -4.63
N MET A 12 0.17 -17.40 -3.56
CA MET A 12 -0.65 -17.20 -2.38
C MET A 12 0.22 -16.67 -1.24
N PHE A 13 -0.18 -15.52 -0.70
CA PHE A 13 0.48 -14.89 0.42
C PHE A 13 -0.43 -14.93 1.63
N TYR A 14 0.05 -15.53 2.71
CA TYR A 14 -0.64 -15.57 4.00
C TYR A 14 0.17 -14.82 5.04
N GLN A 15 -0.52 -14.21 6.00
CA GLN A 15 0.07 -13.60 7.20
C GLN A 15 1.14 -12.53 6.91
N GLN A 16 1.02 -11.82 5.79
CA GLN A 16 1.92 -10.72 5.44
C GLN A 16 1.50 -9.37 6.08
N SER A 17 0.25 -9.25 6.52
CA SER A 17 -0.28 -8.06 7.20
C SER A 17 -0.14 -6.78 6.34
N CYS A 18 -0.03 -5.62 6.98
CA CYS A 18 -0.24 -4.30 6.38
C CYS A 18 0.73 -3.95 5.24
N PHE A 19 2.00 -4.41 5.27
CA PHE A 19 2.95 -4.11 4.19
C PHE A 19 2.63 -4.86 2.89
N ALA A 20 1.79 -5.90 2.94
CA ALA A 20 1.50 -6.73 1.78
C ALA A 20 0.86 -5.96 0.62
N GLY A 21 0.23 -4.81 0.88
CA GLY A 21 -0.32 -3.94 -0.17
C GLY A 21 0.74 -3.42 -1.14
N GLY A 22 1.94 -3.09 -0.66
CA GLY A 22 3.08 -2.74 -1.52
C GLY A 22 3.76 -3.99 -2.11
N MET A 23 3.89 -5.04 -1.31
CA MET A 23 4.52 -6.31 -1.74
C MET A 23 3.84 -6.91 -2.98
N VAL A 24 2.49 -6.90 -3.03
CA VAL A 24 1.76 -7.44 -4.18
C VAL A 24 1.98 -6.62 -5.45
N LEU A 25 2.16 -5.31 -5.34
CA LEU A 25 2.48 -4.43 -6.47
C LEU A 25 3.88 -4.72 -7.00
N ARG A 26 4.85 -4.93 -6.10
CA ARG A 26 6.21 -5.33 -6.45
C ARG A 26 6.25 -6.64 -7.22
N LEU A 27 5.56 -7.67 -6.71
CA LEU A 27 5.47 -8.94 -7.43
C LEU A 27 4.72 -8.80 -8.76
N ALA A 28 3.60 -8.06 -8.78
CA ALA A 28 2.79 -7.90 -9.96
C ALA A 28 3.55 -7.17 -11.08
N LYS A 29 4.39 -6.19 -10.73
CA LYS A 29 5.32 -5.52 -11.65
C LYS A 29 6.24 -6.54 -12.33
N ASP A 30 6.98 -7.33 -11.56
CA ASP A 30 7.92 -8.32 -12.11
C ASP A 30 7.21 -9.36 -12.98
N LEU A 31 6.04 -9.85 -12.53
CA LEU A 31 5.24 -10.80 -13.30
C LEU A 31 4.74 -10.21 -14.61
N ALA A 32 4.27 -8.96 -14.60
CA ALA A 32 3.74 -8.29 -15.78
C ALA A 32 4.84 -7.93 -16.79
N GLU A 33 5.95 -7.35 -16.33
CA GLU A 33 7.05 -6.89 -17.19
C GLU A 33 7.86 -8.04 -17.77
N ASN A 34 8.04 -9.13 -17.02
CA ASN A 34 8.86 -10.25 -17.46
C ASN A 34 8.08 -11.33 -18.25
N ASN A 35 6.77 -11.15 -18.44
CA ASN A 35 5.93 -12.07 -19.22
C ASN A 35 5.08 -11.28 -20.23
N LYS A 36 5.53 -11.22 -21.49
CA LYS A 36 4.85 -10.49 -22.56
C LYS A 36 3.34 -10.81 -22.63
N GLY A 37 2.52 -9.75 -22.61
CA GLY A 37 1.06 -9.86 -22.66
C GLY A 37 0.39 -10.39 -21.38
N ALA A 38 1.13 -10.55 -20.28
CA ALA A 38 0.53 -10.95 -19.02
C ALA A 38 -0.40 -9.87 -18.46
N ARG A 39 -1.50 -10.32 -17.85
CA ARG A 39 -2.40 -9.52 -17.01
C ARG A 39 -2.49 -10.22 -15.66
N VAL A 40 -2.02 -9.54 -14.63
CA VAL A 40 -1.93 -10.05 -13.27
C VAL A 40 -3.12 -9.51 -12.49
N LEU A 41 -4.01 -10.42 -12.09
CA LEU A 41 -5.07 -10.10 -11.13
C LEU A 41 -4.49 -10.16 -9.72
N VAL A 42 -4.39 -9.00 -9.08
CA VAL A 42 -3.99 -8.85 -7.67
C VAL A 42 -5.24 -8.75 -6.83
N ILE A 43 -5.29 -9.45 -5.70
CA ILE A 43 -6.39 -9.41 -4.75
C ILE A 43 -5.82 -9.35 -3.34
N ASN A 44 -6.18 -8.32 -2.60
CA ASN A 44 -5.98 -8.23 -1.16
C ASN A 44 -7.36 -8.34 -0.51
N SER A 45 -7.53 -9.28 0.39
CA SER A 45 -8.81 -9.52 1.08
C SER A 45 -8.50 -9.78 2.54
N GLU A 46 -9.08 -8.94 3.39
CA GLU A 46 -8.80 -8.87 4.81
C GLU A 46 -10.13 -9.02 5.55
N LEU A 47 -10.16 -10.00 6.44
CA LEU A 47 -11.28 -10.25 7.33
C LEU A 47 -10.73 -10.23 8.76
N ILE A 48 -11.24 -9.33 9.57
CA ILE A 48 -10.79 -9.12 10.93
C ILE A 48 -11.70 -9.93 11.85
N ASP A 49 -11.27 -11.17 12.10
CA ASP A 49 -11.93 -12.06 13.05
C ASP A 49 -11.09 -12.20 14.31
N HIS A 50 -11.70 -11.99 15.47
CA HIS A 50 -11.12 -12.15 16.82
C HIS A 50 -9.73 -11.52 17.04
N LEU A 51 -9.69 -10.20 17.31
CA LEU A 51 -8.48 -9.51 17.76
C LEU A 51 -8.42 -9.46 19.29
N ASP A 52 -7.29 -9.91 19.87
CA ASP A 52 -7.07 -9.89 21.33
C ASP A 52 -6.86 -8.47 21.93
N SER A 53 -7.13 -7.40 21.17
CA SER A 53 -6.83 -6.01 21.54
C SER A 53 -8.00 -5.07 21.23
N LEU A 54 -8.39 -4.26 22.23
CA LEU A 54 -9.40 -3.21 22.08
C LEU A 54 -9.00 -2.15 21.04
N VAL A 55 -7.71 -1.80 21.00
CA VAL A 55 -7.17 -0.88 19.99
C VAL A 55 -7.26 -1.50 18.60
N GLY A 56 -7.00 -2.81 18.49
CA GLY A 56 -7.20 -3.56 17.26
C GLY A 56 -8.65 -3.49 16.78
N HIS A 57 -9.62 -3.76 17.66
CA HIS A 57 -11.04 -3.67 17.33
C HIS A 57 -11.52 -2.27 16.94
N ALA A 58 -10.90 -1.21 17.46
CA ALA A 58 -11.25 0.16 17.12
C ALA A 58 -10.61 0.64 15.81
N LEU A 59 -9.49 0.06 15.40
CA LEU A 59 -8.73 0.47 14.23
C LEU A 59 -9.06 -0.35 12.99
N PHE A 60 -9.18 -1.67 13.11
CA PHE A 60 -9.25 -2.56 11.95
C PHE A 60 -10.67 -2.72 11.40
N GLY A 61 -10.76 -2.78 10.07
CA GLY A 61 -12.00 -3.01 9.34
C GLY A 61 -11.82 -4.11 8.29
N ASP A 62 -12.94 -4.70 7.88
CA ASP A 62 -12.96 -5.70 6.81
C ASP A 62 -12.89 -5.01 5.44
N GLY A 63 -12.19 -5.62 4.49
CA GLY A 63 -12.08 -5.03 3.16
C GLY A 63 -11.41 -5.93 2.14
N ALA A 64 -11.80 -5.79 0.88
CA ALA A 64 -11.13 -6.44 -0.22
C ALA A 64 -10.96 -5.47 -1.40
N ALA A 65 -9.78 -5.47 -2.00
CA ALA A 65 -9.44 -4.69 -3.18
C ALA A 65 -8.83 -5.60 -4.25
N ALA A 66 -9.06 -5.26 -5.50
CA ALA A 66 -8.51 -5.98 -6.64
C ALA A 66 -7.98 -5.04 -7.72
N LEU A 67 -6.88 -5.45 -8.35
CA LEU A 67 -6.20 -4.69 -9.41
C LEU A 67 -5.97 -5.61 -10.62
N ILE A 68 -5.93 -5.01 -11.82
CA ILE A 68 -5.30 -5.64 -12.98
C ILE A 68 -4.02 -4.89 -13.29
N VAL A 69 -2.89 -5.59 -13.18
CA VAL A 69 -1.57 -5.06 -13.53
C VAL A 69 -1.10 -5.71 -14.84
N GLY A 70 -0.54 -4.91 -15.74
CA GLY A 70 -0.06 -5.40 -17.02
C GLY A 70 1.05 -4.51 -17.58
N ALA A 71 1.94 -5.12 -18.35
CA ALA A 71 2.84 -4.41 -19.24
C ALA A 71 2.30 -4.46 -20.68
N ASP A 72 2.91 -3.71 -21.59
CA ASP A 72 2.50 -3.62 -22.99
C ASP A 72 1.03 -3.20 -23.15
N LEU A 73 0.73 -1.95 -22.78
CA LEU A 73 -0.61 -1.36 -22.87
C LEU A 73 -1.20 -1.55 -24.28
N VAL A 74 -2.46 -1.98 -24.36
CA VAL A 74 -3.24 -1.99 -25.60
C VAL A 74 -4.09 -0.72 -25.65
N PRO A 75 -3.65 0.39 -26.30
CA PRO A 75 -4.22 1.72 -26.07
C PRO A 75 -5.68 1.88 -26.52
N THR A 76 -6.14 0.99 -27.41
CA THR A 76 -7.52 1.00 -27.93
C THR A 76 -8.52 0.36 -26.97
N ILE A 77 -8.06 -0.39 -25.97
CA ILE A 77 -8.89 -1.18 -25.05
C ILE A 77 -8.61 -0.81 -23.60
N GLU A 78 -7.35 -0.54 -23.28
CA GLU A 78 -6.88 -0.38 -21.92
C GLU A 78 -6.50 1.08 -21.64
N LYS A 79 -6.83 1.54 -20.44
CA LYS A 79 -6.46 2.86 -19.94
C LYS A 79 -5.71 2.69 -18.62
N PRO A 80 -4.40 3.02 -18.56
CA PRO A 80 -3.66 2.92 -17.32
C PRO A 80 -4.16 3.97 -16.32
N ILE A 81 -4.17 3.61 -15.03
CA ILE A 81 -4.52 4.51 -13.93
C ILE A 81 -3.23 5.03 -13.27
N PHE A 82 -2.31 4.13 -12.96
CA PHE A 82 -0.97 4.43 -12.45
C PHE A 82 0.06 3.58 -13.21
N MET A 83 1.32 4.01 -13.21
CA MET A 83 2.45 3.19 -13.61
C MET A 83 3.20 2.75 -12.34
N ILE A 84 3.84 1.58 -12.37
CA ILE A 84 4.71 1.15 -11.25
C ILE A 84 6.15 1.34 -11.73
N VAL A 85 6.75 2.47 -11.38
CA VAL A 85 8.08 2.88 -11.89
C VAL A 85 9.19 2.10 -11.19
N GLY A 86 9.14 2.08 -9.86
CA GLY A 86 10.16 1.47 -9.01
C GLY A 86 9.56 0.84 -7.77
N THR A 87 10.23 -0.15 -7.22
CA THR A 87 9.76 -0.87 -6.03
C THR A 87 10.93 -1.24 -5.15
N ARG A 88 10.76 -1.13 -3.84
CA ARG A 88 11.79 -1.42 -2.85
C ARG A 88 11.15 -1.96 -1.57
N GLN A 89 11.85 -2.86 -0.89
CA GLN A 89 11.51 -3.31 0.45
C GLN A 89 12.67 -3.03 1.38
N ASP A 90 12.38 -2.43 2.53
CA ASP A 90 13.33 -2.21 3.62
C ASP A 90 12.84 -2.91 4.88
N HIS A 91 13.76 -3.54 5.61
CA HIS A 91 13.51 -4.13 6.91
C HIS A 91 14.38 -3.44 7.95
N LEU A 92 13.76 -2.92 9.01
CA LEU A 92 14.47 -2.22 10.07
C LEU A 92 15.02 -3.26 11.06
N PRO A 93 16.34 -3.40 11.19
CA PRO A 93 16.93 -4.38 12.10
C PRO A 93 16.57 -4.05 13.56
N ASP A 94 16.48 -5.09 14.38
CA ASP A 94 16.22 -4.97 15.83
C ASP A 94 14.89 -4.29 16.20
N THR A 95 13.90 -4.31 15.29
CA THR A 95 12.55 -3.73 15.52
C THR A 95 11.42 -4.76 15.50
N GLY A 96 11.74 -6.04 15.66
CA GLY A 96 10.78 -7.17 15.55
C GLY A 96 9.60 -7.08 16.52
N GLU A 97 9.80 -6.48 17.68
CA GLU A 97 8.75 -6.28 18.69
C GLU A 97 7.98 -4.96 18.50
N ALA A 98 8.45 -4.04 17.65
CA ALA A 98 7.84 -2.72 17.50
C ALA A 98 6.49 -2.78 16.76
N ILE A 99 6.35 -3.68 15.79
CA ILE A 99 5.07 -4.02 15.18
C ILE A 99 5.04 -5.55 15.03
N GLY A 100 4.11 -6.18 15.73
CA GLY A 100 4.02 -7.64 15.83
C GLY A 100 2.63 -8.17 15.46
N VAL A 101 2.62 -9.29 14.74
CA VAL A 101 1.43 -10.11 14.49
C VAL A 101 1.76 -11.54 14.87
N HIS A 102 1.00 -12.12 15.80
CA HIS A 102 1.20 -13.50 16.24
C HIS A 102 -0.11 -14.28 16.16
N LEU A 103 -0.10 -15.40 15.44
CA LEU A 103 -1.20 -16.37 15.50
C LEU A 103 -1.09 -17.16 16.81
N ARG A 104 -2.16 -17.14 17.61
CA ARG A 104 -2.30 -17.86 18.88
C ARG A 104 -3.58 -18.69 18.86
N GLU A 105 -3.76 -19.54 19.87
CA GLU A 105 -5.00 -20.34 20.00
C GLU A 105 -6.27 -19.47 20.06
N GLY A 106 -6.17 -18.26 20.63
CA GLY A 106 -7.27 -17.30 20.74
C GLY A 106 -7.54 -16.47 19.47
N GLY A 107 -6.72 -16.60 18.42
CA GLY A 107 -6.82 -15.80 17.22
C GLY A 107 -5.54 -15.03 16.90
N LEU A 108 -5.68 -13.90 16.21
CA LEU A 108 -4.55 -13.07 15.81
C LEU A 108 -4.27 -12.01 16.88
N SER A 109 -3.10 -12.09 17.50
CA SER A 109 -2.62 -11.07 18.44
C SER A 109 -1.86 -9.99 17.65
N TYR A 110 -2.33 -8.75 17.74
CA TYR A 110 -1.72 -7.59 17.10
C TYR A 110 -1.13 -6.64 18.14
N HIS A 111 0.10 -6.19 17.91
CA HIS A 111 0.82 -5.27 18.79
C HIS A 111 1.51 -4.16 17.98
N ILE A 112 1.35 -2.91 18.44
CA ILE A 112 2.16 -1.76 18.01
C ILE A 112 2.80 -1.16 19.26
N GLY A 113 4.13 -1.15 19.30
CA GLY A 113 4.92 -0.48 20.32
C GLY A 113 4.88 1.05 20.15
N PRO A 114 4.91 1.83 21.24
CA PRO A 114 4.89 3.30 21.18
C PRO A 114 6.07 3.93 20.42
N GLU A 115 7.16 3.18 20.24
CA GLU A 115 8.36 3.57 19.51
C GLU A 115 8.23 3.48 17.97
N ALA A 116 7.27 2.69 17.47
CA ALA A 116 7.15 2.41 16.04
C ALA A 116 7.03 3.68 15.16
N PRO A 117 6.22 4.70 15.52
CA PRO A 117 6.17 5.96 14.77
C PRO A 117 7.53 6.67 14.63
N GLY A 118 8.33 6.69 15.70
CA GLY A 118 9.64 7.34 15.70
C GLY A 118 10.67 6.57 14.87
N LEU A 119 10.66 5.23 14.94
CA LEU A 119 11.51 4.37 14.13
C LEU A 119 11.23 4.53 12.64
N ILE A 120 9.95 4.54 12.25
CA ILE A 120 9.53 4.76 10.86
C ILE A 120 9.98 6.16 10.40
N ALA A 121 9.63 7.21 11.15
CA ALA A 121 9.97 8.58 10.77
C ALA A 121 11.48 8.80 10.59
N GLY A 122 12.31 8.12 11.40
CA GLY A 122 13.77 8.22 11.34
C GLY A 122 14.41 7.67 10.06
N VAL A 123 13.71 6.83 9.30
CA VAL A 123 14.25 6.20 8.08
C VAL A 123 13.59 6.67 6.78
N LEU A 124 12.39 7.25 6.84
CA LEU A 124 11.60 7.58 5.64
C LEU A 124 12.33 8.52 4.67
N GLU A 125 13.03 9.54 5.18
CA GLU A 125 13.74 10.51 4.34
C GLU A 125 14.81 9.83 3.46
N ASN A 126 15.59 8.91 4.03
CA ASN A 126 16.63 8.19 3.29
C ASN A 126 16.02 7.23 2.27
N ILE A 127 14.94 6.53 2.65
CA ILE A 127 14.23 5.61 1.74
C ILE A 127 13.68 6.39 0.54
N LEU A 128 13.07 7.56 0.78
CA LEU A 128 12.58 8.44 -0.28
C LEU A 128 13.72 8.92 -1.18
N ALA A 129 14.79 9.43 -0.58
CA ALA A 129 15.95 9.90 -1.32
C ALA A 129 16.52 8.80 -2.23
N GLU A 130 16.66 7.57 -1.74
CA GLU A 130 17.14 6.44 -2.54
C GLU A 130 16.15 6.02 -3.64
N ALA A 131 14.85 5.97 -3.34
CA ALA A 131 13.81 5.56 -4.29
C ALA A 131 13.67 6.56 -5.46
N PHE A 132 13.82 7.85 -5.18
CA PHE A 132 13.67 8.92 -6.18
C PHE A 132 15.00 9.42 -6.76
N TYR A 133 16.16 8.98 -6.23
CA TYR A 133 17.47 9.34 -6.76
C TYR A 133 17.60 9.14 -8.29
N PRO A 134 17.16 8.01 -8.88
CA PRO A 134 17.26 7.81 -10.33
C PRO A 134 16.37 8.75 -11.15
N LEU A 135 15.34 9.34 -10.52
CA LEU A 135 14.36 10.23 -11.15
C LEU A 135 14.71 11.71 -10.96
N GLY A 136 15.69 12.03 -10.12
CA GLY A 136 16.09 13.41 -9.83
C GLY A 136 15.03 14.22 -9.06
N VAL A 137 14.08 13.55 -8.41
CA VAL A 137 13.05 14.20 -7.58
C VAL A 137 13.56 14.29 -6.15
N SER A 138 13.55 15.49 -5.59
CA SER A 138 13.97 15.76 -4.19
C SER A 138 13.01 16.66 -3.42
N ASP A 139 11.95 17.18 -4.06
CA ASP A 139 10.90 17.93 -3.38
C ASP A 139 9.71 17.02 -3.13
N TRP A 140 9.56 16.56 -1.89
CA TRP A 140 8.47 15.67 -1.49
C TRP A 140 7.08 16.34 -1.49
N ASN A 141 6.99 17.66 -1.74
CA ASN A 141 5.73 18.36 -2.05
C ASN A 141 5.30 18.25 -3.50
N SER A 142 6.22 17.87 -4.39
CA SER A 142 5.94 17.68 -5.82
C SER A 142 5.43 16.28 -6.18
N ILE A 143 5.23 15.41 -5.19
CA ILE A 143 4.74 14.03 -5.37
C ILE A 143 3.44 13.80 -4.62
N PHE A 144 2.57 12.94 -5.17
CA PHE A 144 1.37 12.48 -4.48
C PHE A 144 1.69 11.32 -3.53
N TRP A 145 0.85 11.13 -2.51
CA TRP A 145 1.13 10.20 -1.42
C TRP A 145 0.01 9.17 -1.22
N VAL A 146 0.36 7.90 -1.33
CA VAL A 146 -0.50 6.77 -0.98
C VAL A 146 0.08 6.10 0.26
N MET A 147 -0.38 6.48 1.43
CA MET A 147 0.13 5.90 2.67
C MET A 147 -1.00 5.61 3.63
N HIS A 148 -1.05 4.37 4.13
CA HIS A 148 -1.95 4.00 5.20
C HIS A 148 -1.17 3.89 6.49
N LEU A 149 -1.36 4.83 7.40
CA LEU A 149 -0.70 4.83 8.71
C LEU A 149 -1.65 4.26 9.75
N GLY A 150 -1.15 3.37 10.58
CA GLY A 150 -1.88 2.72 11.67
C GLY A 150 -2.43 3.66 12.76
N GLY A 151 -2.25 4.98 12.63
CA GLY A 151 -2.91 5.96 13.49
C GLY A 151 -2.70 7.43 13.07
N PRO A 152 -3.54 8.35 13.60
CA PRO A 152 -3.54 9.78 13.24
C PRO A 152 -2.22 10.51 13.54
N ALA A 153 -1.44 10.03 14.51
CA ALA A 153 -0.26 10.73 15.03
C ALA A 153 0.83 11.00 13.98
N ILE A 154 0.97 10.13 12.97
CA ILE A 154 1.97 10.29 11.91
C ILE A 154 1.41 11.14 10.74
N LEU A 155 0.09 11.07 10.47
CA LEU A 155 -0.56 11.85 9.41
C LEU A 155 -0.66 13.35 9.72
N ASN A 156 -0.67 13.72 11.00
CA ASN A 156 -0.93 15.10 11.45
C ASN A 156 0.17 16.11 11.13
N GLN A 157 1.31 15.68 10.58
CA GLN A 157 2.39 16.60 10.21
C GLN A 157 2.23 17.22 8.81
N VAL A 158 1.37 16.66 7.94
CA VAL A 158 1.11 17.22 6.60
C VAL A 158 -0.37 17.02 6.22
N GLU A 159 -1.22 18.00 6.54
CA GLU A 159 -2.68 17.79 6.56
C GLU A 159 -3.29 17.57 5.16
N GLU A 160 -2.83 18.30 4.14
CA GLU A 160 -3.45 18.25 2.81
C GLU A 160 -3.02 17.02 1.98
N LYS A 161 -1.77 16.59 2.07
CA LYS A 161 -1.22 15.51 1.21
C LYS A 161 -1.80 14.12 1.46
N PHE A 162 -2.46 13.93 2.60
CA PHE A 162 -3.02 12.64 2.99
C PHE A 162 -4.56 12.66 2.98
N SER A 163 -5.16 13.53 2.17
CA SER A 163 -6.61 13.69 2.13
C SER A 163 -7.33 12.39 1.76
N ALA A 164 -6.83 11.66 0.76
CA ALA A 164 -7.34 10.35 0.36
C ALA A 164 -7.12 9.28 1.45
N SER A 165 -5.93 9.22 2.04
CA SER A 165 -5.63 8.31 3.15
C SER A 165 -6.54 8.51 4.36
N ARG A 166 -6.77 9.77 4.75
CA ARG A 166 -7.66 10.13 5.85
C ARG A 166 -9.11 9.74 5.54
N HIS A 167 -9.55 9.96 4.31
CA HIS A 167 -10.89 9.59 3.90
C HIS A 167 -11.08 8.06 3.99
N VAL A 168 -10.15 7.27 3.45
CA VAL A 168 -10.23 5.81 3.53
C VAL A 168 -10.19 5.32 4.98
N LEU A 169 -9.30 5.85 5.81
CA LEU A 169 -9.25 5.50 7.23
C LEU A 169 -10.56 5.87 7.95
N SER A 170 -11.16 7.01 7.63
CA SER A 170 -12.42 7.47 8.23
C SER A 170 -13.61 6.60 7.85
N GLU A 171 -13.71 6.23 6.57
CA GLU A 171 -14.88 5.49 6.05
C GLU A 171 -14.78 3.98 6.27
N TYR A 172 -13.57 3.42 6.22
CA TYR A 172 -13.36 1.96 6.18
C TYR A 172 -12.47 1.44 7.32
N GLY A 173 -11.82 2.32 8.09
CA GLY A 173 -10.83 1.91 9.08
C GLY A 173 -9.56 1.33 8.44
N HIS A 174 -8.85 0.52 9.22
CA HIS A 174 -7.61 -0.13 8.83
C HIS A 174 -7.88 -1.51 8.22
N MET A 175 -8.05 -1.57 6.90
CA MET A 175 -8.23 -2.82 6.14
C MET A 175 -6.89 -3.50 5.79
N SER A 176 -5.95 -3.56 6.75
CA SER A 176 -4.61 -4.14 6.57
C SER A 176 -3.99 -3.84 5.19
N SER A 177 -3.73 -4.85 4.36
CA SER A 177 -3.06 -4.72 3.07
C SER A 177 -3.93 -4.14 1.96
N ALA A 178 -5.26 -4.18 2.10
CA ALA A 178 -6.19 -3.61 1.14
C ALA A 178 -6.25 -2.08 1.23
N SER A 179 -5.90 -1.49 2.38
CA SER A 179 -6.01 -0.04 2.61
C SER A 179 -5.32 0.81 1.55
N VAL A 180 -4.07 0.51 1.20
CA VAL A 180 -3.34 1.32 0.20
C VAL A 180 -3.99 1.25 -1.19
N LEU A 181 -4.67 0.16 -1.53
CA LEU A 181 -5.37 0.00 -2.80
C LEU A 181 -6.68 0.80 -2.82
N PHE A 182 -7.39 0.87 -1.69
CA PHE A 182 -8.53 1.79 -1.53
C PHE A 182 -8.09 3.25 -1.63
N ILE A 183 -6.91 3.59 -1.10
CA ILE A 183 -6.39 4.97 -1.18
C ILE A 183 -6.06 5.34 -2.63
N MET A 184 -5.50 4.41 -3.42
CA MET A 184 -5.28 4.63 -4.87
C MET A 184 -6.59 4.88 -5.62
N ASP A 185 -7.65 4.11 -5.32
CA ASP A 185 -8.96 4.28 -5.94
C ASP A 185 -9.60 5.63 -5.54
N GLU A 186 -9.57 5.96 -4.26
CA GLU A 186 -10.07 7.23 -3.74
C GLU A 186 -9.33 8.43 -4.33
N MET A 187 -8.01 8.36 -4.44
CA MET A 187 -7.19 9.39 -5.09
C MET A 187 -7.57 9.58 -6.55
N THR A 188 -7.80 8.48 -7.28
CA THR A 188 -8.24 8.52 -8.68
C THR A 188 -9.61 9.18 -8.81
N ARG A 189 -10.55 8.81 -7.93
CA ARG A 189 -11.91 9.35 -7.89
C ARG A 189 -11.91 10.85 -7.61
N ARG A 190 -11.19 11.28 -6.57
CA ARG A 190 -11.02 12.70 -6.20
C ARG A 190 -10.38 13.51 -7.32
N SER A 191 -9.31 12.98 -7.92
CA SER A 191 -8.62 13.65 -9.03
C SER A 191 -9.57 13.92 -10.20
N LYS A 192 -10.42 12.94 -10.52
CA LYS A 192 -11.45 13.08 -11.57
C LYS A 192 -12.53 14.09 -11.20
N GLU A 193 -13.04 14.06 -9.97
CA GLU A 193 -14.08 14.97 -9.49
C GLU A 193 -13.60 16.42 -9.39
N GLY A 194 -12.35 16.62 -8.97
CA GLY A 194 -11.69 17.92 -8.92
C GLY A 194 -11.20 18.44 -10.27
N GLY A 195 -11.31 17.63 -11.35
CA GLY A 195 -10.83 18.01 -12.68
C GLY A 195 -9.30 18.15 -12.78
N HIS A 196 -8.56 17.40 -11.97
CA HIS A 196 -7.10 17.39 -11.99
C HIS A 196 -6.56 16.82 -13.32
N ALA A 197 -5.37 17.25 -13.70
CA ALA A 197 -4.73 16.84 -14.95
C ALA A 197 -4.28 15.37 -14.96
N THR A 198 -3.98 14.80 -13.78
CA THR A 198 -3.52 13.43 -13.61
C THR A 198 -4.41 12.68 -12.62
N THR A 199 -4.29 11.35 -12.56
CA THR A 199 -4.96 10.48 -11.57
C THR A 199 -4.36 10.59 -10.16
N GLY A 200 -3.19 11.21 -10.03
CA GLY A 200 -2.48 11.46 -8.78
C GLY A 200 -2.53 12.94 -8.37
N GLU A 201 -3.75 13.50 -8.28
CA GLU A 201 -4.02 14.86 -7.81
C GLU A 201 -3.36 15.98 -8.64
N GLY A 202 -3.04 15.71 -9.91
CA GLY A 202 -2.39 16.67 -10.81
C GLY A 202 -0.85 16.63 -10.76
N LEU A 203 -0.28 15.71 -9.99
CA LEU A 203 1.17 15.48 -9.90
C LEU A 203 1.57 14.31 -10.80
N ASP A 204 2.82 14.33 -11.28
CA ASP A 204 3.35 13.35 -12.24
C ASP A 204 3.91 12.09 -11.56
N TYR A 205 4.48 12.25 -10.36
CA TYR A 205 5.06 11.16 -9.59
C TYR A 205 4.37 11.02 -8.24
N GLY A 206 4.38 9.80 -7.72
CA GLY A 206 3.92 9.54 -6.37
C GLY A 206 4.67 8.42 -5.68
N VAL A 207 4.40 8.31 -4.39
CA VAL A 207 4.93 7.23 -3.57
C VAL A 207 3.81 6.52 -2.85
N LEU A 208 3.84 5.20 -2.88
CA LEU A 208 3.07 4.34 -2.02
C LEU A 208 3.99 3.74 -0.95
N PHE A 209 3.61 3.95 0.31
CA PHE A 209 4.21 3.29 1.46
C PHE A 209 3.23 2.33 2.11
N ALA A 210 3.64 1.07 2.23
CA ALA A 210 2.93 0.06 3.02
C ALA A 210 3.87 -0.46 4.11
N ILE A 211 3.47 -0.27 5.36
CA ILE A 211 4.31 -0.55 6.53
C ILE A 211 3.63 -1.62 7.37
N GLY A 212 4.38 -2.58 7.86
CA GLY A 212 3.85 -3.67 8.67
C GLY A 212 4.89 -4.31 9.58
N PRO A 213 4.58 -5.50 10.12
CA PRO A 213 5.41 -6.16 11.11
C PRO A 213 6.86 -6.36 10.66
N GLY A 214 7.80 -6.21 11.61
CA GLY A 214 9.23 -6.35 11.32
C GLY A 214 10.14 -5.32 11.99
N ILE A 215 9.98 -4.01 11.83
CA ILE A 215 9.15 -3.22 10.92
C ILE A 215 9.64 -3.43 9.46
N THR A 216 8.70 -3.70 8.57
CA THR A 216 8.96 -3.83 7.12
C THR A 216 8.25 -2.70 6.38
N ILE A 217 8.96 -2.05 5.46
CA ILE A 217 8.48 -0.93 4.66
C ILE A 217 8.57 -1.31 3.19
N GLU A 218 7.42 -1.40 2.52
CA GLU A 218 7.36 -1.47 1.06
C GLU A 218 7.19 -0.06 0.51
N THR A 219 8.06 0.28 -0.44
CA THR A 219 8.07 1.55 -1.16
C THR A 219 7.79 1.26 -2.62
N VAL A 220 6.76 1.89 -3.17
CA VAL A 220 6.43 1.80 -4.60
C VAL A 220 6.38 3.19 -5.18
N VAL A 221 7.23 3.46 -6.17
CA VAL A 221 7.23 4.71 -6.93
C VAL A 221 6.21 4.56 -8.07
N LEU A 222 5.27 5.50 -8.12
CA LEU A 222 4.16 5.53 -9.08
C LEU A 222 4.32 6.68 -10.08
#